data_AF-A0A1M5M723-F1
#
_entry.id   AF-A0A1M5M723-F1
#
_cell.length_a   1.000
_cell.length_b   1.000
_cell.length_c   1.000
_cell.angle_alpha   90.00
_cell.angle_beta   90.00
_cell.angle_gamma   90.00
#
_symmetry.space_group_name_H-M   'P 1'
#
loop_
_entity.id
_entity.type
_entity.pdbx_description
1 polymer ?
#
loop_
_entity_poly.entity_id
_entity_poly.type
_entity_poly.pdbx_seq_one_letter_code
_entity_poly.pdbx_strand_id
1 'polypeptide(L)'
;MKKVVKRLAAGARRPGVLLGITLLACQIGITAQAASFANAVSRTRYEVLSGDVNQDGIADILVRARPAIVMLNLDDTQVPLPITPPSPTFVLLSGAGGTFTLVSKPGADITGSGIWQAGTHRVVYGDVLGTGAGALLIKAENSSASSFVVAMAADTGALRLIQQLSVATIGINLGAEGTSAELKDTNGDGRTDLRVSVNNRLKAVLVADAGGVFRVDQGATVAATWNAMLTALDAGDKATALRYISSGSNEKYARAFGEMGETARTISGTLSDFAIFELRPRYALASVRMNYKSKITVRPVTFLYVDEQWMVHEF
;
A
#
# COMPACT_ATOMS: atom_id res chain seq x y z
N MET A 1 37.46 82.51 -11.88
CA MET A 1 37.87 82.71 -10.47
C MET A 1 37.46 81.49 -9.65
N LYS A 2 38.44 80.82 -9.02
CA LYS A 2 38.28 79.57 -8.27
C LYS A 2 37.50 79.80 -6.97
N LYS A 3 36.49 78.98 -6.66
CA LYS A 3 35.92 78.88 -5.30
C LYS A 3 35.86 77.43 -4.80
N VAL A 4 36.81 77.23 -3.89
CA VAL A 4 37.03 76.27 -2.80
C VAL A 4 35.87 75.35 -2.39
N VAL A 5 36.27 74.08 -2.22
CA VAL A 5 35.57 72.93 -1.62
C VAL A 5 35.41 73.06 -0.11
N LYS A 6 34.24 72.67 0.43
CA LYS A 6 34.11 72.09 1.79
C LYS A 6 32.87 71.20 1.85
N ARG A 7 33.03 69.88 1.81
CA ARG A 7 31.96 68.91 2.13
C ARG A 7 32.22 68.32 3.51
N LEU A 8 31.26 68.54 4.41
CA LEU A 8 31.17 67.97 5.75
C LEU A 8 30.77 66.50 5.68
N ALA A 9 31.41 65.68 6.51
CA ALA A 9 31.10 64.28 6.72
C ALA A 9 29.78 64.13 7.50
N ALA A 10 28.84 63.34 6.97
CA ALA A 10 27.65 62.90 7.68
C ALA A 10 27.82 61.42 8.05
N GLY A 11 27.90 61.14 9.36
CA GLY A 11 27.98 59.81 9.93
C GLY A 11 26.68 59.03 9.72
N ALA A 12 26.78 57.87 9.08
CA ALA A 12 25.70 56.92 8.93
C ALA A 12 25.49 56.15 10.23
N ARG A 13 24.36 56.40 10.91
CA ARG A 13 23.84 55.55 11.99
C ARG A 13 23.33 54.25 11.38
N ARG A 14 23.84 53.11 11.85
CA ARG A 14 23.34 51.77 11.47
C ARG A 14 21.97 51.53 12.14
N PRO A 15 20.94 51.08 11.41
CA PRO A 15 19.69 50.64 12.02
C PRO A 15 19.91 49.30 12.71
N GLY A 16 19.52 49.22 13.99
CA GLY A 16 19.49 47.98 14.76
C GLY A 16 18.48 47.01 14.15
N VAL A 17 18.94 45.82 13.78
CA VAL A 17 18.12 44.71 13.32
C VAL A 17 17.41 44.13 14.55
N LEU A 18 16.12 44.42 14.68
CA LEU A 18 15.24 43.82 15.69
C LEU A 18 14.98 42.36 15.27
N LEU A 19 15.62 41.42 15.95
CA LEU A 19 15.44 39.98 15.72
C LEU A 19 14.11 39.54 16.35
N GLY A 20 13.03 39.63 15.57
CA GLY A 20 11.72 39.10 15.95
C GLY A 20 11.72 37.58 15.85
N ILE A 21 11.79 36.90 17.00
CA ILE A 21 11.56 35.45 17.09
C ILE A 21 10.05 35.23 17.01
N THR A 22 9.53 35.00 15.81
CA THR A 22 8.15 34.55 15.60
C THR A 22 8.08 33.07 16.02
N LEU A 23 7.58 32.82 17.23
CA LEU A 23 7.28 31.48 17.71
C LEU A 23 6.14 30.92 16.85
N LEU A 24 6.47 30.12 15.84
CA LEU A 24 5.49 29.42 15.02
C LEU A 24 4.87 28.32 15.90
N ALA A 25 3.78 28.64 16.59
CA ALA A 25 2.99 27.64 17.29
C ALA A 25 2.37 26.72 16.24
N CYS A 26 3.01 25.58 16.01
CA CYS A 26 2.44 24.47 15.26
C CYS A 26 1.24 23.99 16.08
N GLN A 27 0.04 24.50 15.75
CA GLN A 27 -1.21 23.95 16.27
C GLN A 27 -1.34 22.54 15.69
N ILE A 28 -0.80 21.57 16.41
CA ILE A 28 -1.12 20.17 16.19
C ILE A 28 -2.57 20.02 16.66
N GLY A 29 -3.51 20.25 15.74
CA GLY A 29 -4.90 19.91 15.93
C GLY A 29 -5.02 18.40 15.98
N ILE A 30 -4.76 17.80 17.13
CA ILE A 30 -5.14 16.42 17.40
C ILE A 30 -6.67 16.46 17.58
N THR A 31 -7.40 16.38 16.48
CA THR A 31 -8.82 16.06 16.55
C THR A 31 -8.90 14.66 17.13
N ALA A 32 -9.43 14.55 18.36
CA ALA A 32 -9.76 13.27 18.96
C ALA A 32 -10.89 12.65 18.12
N GLN A 33 -10.50 11.97 17.05
CA GLN A 33 -11.43 11.22 16.22
C GLN A 33 -12.03 10.12 17.09
N ALA A 34 -13.36 9.99 17.05
CA ALA A 34 -14.07 9.03 17.89
C ALA A 34 -13.46 7.63 17.68
N ALA A 35 -12.77 7.13 18.71
CA ALA A 35 -12.01 5.88 18.66
C ALA A 35 -12.89 4.62 18.52
N SER A 36 -14.20 4.76 18.32
CA SER A 36 -15.15 3.65 18.35
C SER A 36 -14.92 2.65 17.21
N PHE A 37 -14.46 3.12 16.05
CA PHE A 37 -14.28 2.27 14.87
C PHE A 37 -12.82 1.96 14.52
N ALA A 38 -11.87 2.44 15.31
CA ALA A 38 -10.46 2.11 15.12
C ALA A 38 -10.29 0.58 15.10
N ASN A 39 -9.73 0.06 14.00
CA ASN A 39 -9.50 -1.36 13.75
C ASN A 39 -10.76 -2.23 13.89
N ALA A 40 -11.97 -1.68 13.71
CA ALA A 40 -13.20 -2.45 13.87
C ALA A 40 -13.27 -3.61 12.87
N VAL A 41 -12.80 -3.35 11.65
CA VAL A 41 -12.76 -4.36 10.58
C VAL A 41 -11.78 -5.49 10.94
N SER A 42 -10.54 -5.17 11.32
CA SER A 42 -9.51 -6.16 11.63
C SER A 42 -9.73 -6.92 12.93
N ARG A 43 -10.46 -6.33 13.89
CA ARG A 43 -10.90 -7.02 15.12
C ARG A 43 -12.09 -7.95 14.88
N THR A 44 -12.77 -7.83 13.74
CA THR A 44 -13.89 -8.70 13.37
C THR A 44 -13.38 -9.93 12.62
N ARG A 45 -13.71 -11.11 13.14
CA ARG A 45 -13.45 -12.37 12.43
C ARG A 45 -14.54 -12.57 11.39
N TYR A 46 -14.14 -12.73 10.14
CA TYR A 46 -15.07 -12.91 9.03
C TYR A 46 -15.02 -14.33 8.48
N GLU A 47 -16.17 -14.80 8.04
CA GLU A 47 -16.32 -15.94 7.15
C GLU A 47 -16.91 -15.45 5.84
N VAL A 48 -16.42 -15.97 4.72
CA VAL A 48 -16.95 -15.64 3.41
C VAL A 48 -17.70 -16.84 2.86
N LEU A 49 -18.93 -16.59 2.42
CA LEU A 49 -19.85 -17.57 1.88
C LEU A 49 -20.33 -17.09 0.50
N SER A 50 -20.78 -18.02 -0.33
CA SER A 50 -21.34 -17.71 -1.64
C SER A 50 -22.64 -18.47 -1.90
N GLY A 51 -23.53 -17.87 -2.68
CA GLY A 51 -24.86 -18.38 -2.98
C GLY A 51 -25.67 -17.33 -3.74
N ASP A 52 -26.66 -17.75 -4.52
CA ASP A 52 -27.54 -16.88 -5.31
C ASP A 52 -28.80 -16.56 -4.49
N VAL A 53 -28.78 -15.47 -3.71
CA VAL A 53 -29.85 -15.12 -2.77
C VAL A 53 -31.00 -14.39 -3.42
N ASN A 54 -30.75 -13.75 -4.57
CA ASN A 54 -31.76 -13.01 -5.32
C ASN A 54 -32.34 -13.81 -6.51
N GLN A 55 -31.85 -15.04 -6.74
CA GLN A 55 -32.29 -15.96 -7.79
C GLN A 55 -32.06 -15.41 -9.21
N ASP A 56 -30.99 -14.65 -9.41
CA ASP A 56 -30.63 -14.08 -10.71
C ASP A 56 -29.69 -14.98 -11.53
N GLY A 57 -29.31 -16.14 -10.97
CA GLY A 57 -28.40 -17.10 -11.59
C GLY A 57 -26.92 -16.76 -11.41
N ILE A 58 -26.58 -15.70 -10.68
CA ILE A 58 -25.22 -15.28 -10.37
C ILE A 58 -25.00 -15.40 -8.86
N ALA A 59 -23.83 -15.91 -8.47
CA ALA A 59 -23.54 -16.10 -7.06
C ALA A 59 -23.19 -14.76 -6.37
N ASP A 60 -23.92 -14.45 -5.30
CA ASP A 60 -23.60 -13.38 -4.37
C ASP A 60 -22.51 -13.80 -3.39
N ILE A 61 -22.00 -12.83 -2.63
CA ILE A 61 -20.99 -13.05 -1.59
C ILE A 61 -21.48 -12.51 -0.26
N LEU A 62 -21.69 -13.41 0.70
CA LEU A 62 -21.98 -13.06 2.09
C LEU A 62 -20.67 -13.02 2.88
N VAL A 63 -20.36 -11.87 3.47
CA VAL A 63 -19.24 -11.71 4.40
C VAL A 63 -19.81 -11.62 5.81
N ARG A 64 -19.81 -12.75 6.50
CA ARG A 64 -20.47 -12.95 7.79
C ARG A 64 -19.50 -12.65 8.94
N ALA A 65 -19.83 -11.64 9.73
CA ALA A 65 -19.11 -11.34 10.96
C ALA A 65 -19.40 -12.43 12.00
N ARG A 66 -18.36 -13.05 12.56
CA ARG A 66 -18.48 -14.07 13.60
C ARG A 66 -18.33 -13.43 14.98
N PRO A 67 -19.27 -13.66 15.91
CA PRO A 67 -19.12 -13.18 17.28
C PRO A 67 -17.90 -13.83 17.93
N ALA A 68 -17.16 -13.05 18.72
CA ALA A 68 -16.18 -13.61 19.64
C ALA A 68 -16.94 -14.19 20.84
N ILE A 69 -16.47 -15.32 21.38
CA ILE A 69 -17.04 -15.91 22.60
C ILE A 69 -16.06 -15.65 23.73
N VAL A 70 -16.53 -15.01 24.79
CA VAL A 70 -15.79 -14.90 26.06
C VAL A 70 -16.42 -15.85 27.05
N MET A 71 -15.60 -16.71 27.66
CA MET A 71 -16.05 -17.62 28.70
C MET A 71 -16.03 -16.89 30.05
N LEU A 72 -17.17 -16.78 30.71
CA LEU A 72 -17.27 -16.34 32.10
C LEU A 72 -17.20 -17.58 32.99
N ASN A 73 -16.20 -17.64 33.86
CA ASN A 73 -16.09 -18.69 34.87
C ASN A 73 -16.83 -18.25 36.13
N LEU A 74 -17.89 -18.97 36.50
CA LEU A 74 -18.67 -18.78 37.73
C LEU A 74 -18.55 -20.06 38.56
N ASP A 75 -17.71 -20.04 39.58
CA ASP A 75 -17.37 -21.20 40.42
C ASP A 75 -17.14 -22.48 39.58
N ASP A 76 -18.17 -23.32 39.45
CA ASP A 76 -18.11 -24.63 38.77
C ASP A 76 -18.71 -24.62 37.34
N THR A 77 -19.18 -23.47 36.85
CA THR A 77 -19.88 -23.32 35.56
C THR A 77 -19.17 -22.34 34.63
N GLN A 78 -19.00 -22.72 33.38
CA GLN A 78 -18.54 -21.81 32.32
C GLN A 78 -19.73 -21.35 31.46
N VAL A 79 -19.95 -20.05 31.38
CA VAL A 79 -21.01 -19.46 30.57
C VAL A 79 -20.39 -18.77 29.35
N PRO A 80 -20.68 -19.22 28.12
CA PRO A 80 -20.23 -18.53 26.92
C PRO A 80 -21.03 -17.24 26.71
N LEU A 81 -20.35 -16.09 26.69
CA LEU A 81 -20.94 -14.80 26.38
C LEU A 81 -20.53 -14.38 24.95
N PRO A 82 -21.46 -14.33 23.99
CA PRO A 82 -21.15 -13.81 22.65
C PRO A 82 -20.96 -12.29 22.71
N ILE A 83 -19.85 -11.82 22.16
CA ILE A 83 -19.56 -10.40 21.96
C ILE A 83 -19.95 -10.02 20.54
N THR A 84 -20.81 -9.00 20.43
CA THR A 84 -21.20 -8.40 19.15
C THR A 84 -19.95 -7.92 18.39
N PRO A 85 -19.74 -8.36 17.15
CA PRO A 85 -18.62 -7.88 16.34
C PRO A 85 -18.65 -6.36 16.16
N PRO A 86 -17.48 -5.68 16.20
CA PRO A 86 -17.41 -4.24 16.00
C PRO A 86 -17.70 -3.81 14.55
N SER A 87 -17.65 -4.74 13.58
CA SER A 87 -17.99 -4.50 12.18
C SER A 87 -19.12 -5.44 11.74
N PRO A 88 -20.12 -4.94 10.98
CA PRO A 88 -21.32 -5.71 10.68
C PRO A 88 -21.11 -6.75 9.57
N THR A 89 -21.95 -7.79 9.57
CA THR A 89 -22.17 -8.63 8.39
C THR A 89 -22.67 -7.80 7.20
N PHE A 90 -22.24 -8.16 6.00
CA PHE A 90 -22.69 -7.51 4.75
C PHE A 90 -22.73 -8.52 3.60
N VAL A 91 -23.43 -8.15 2.53
CA VAL A 91 -23.51 -8.94 1.29
C VAL A 91 -23.06 -8.07 0.13
N LEU A 92 -22.30 -8.67 -0.79
CA LEU A 92 -22.07 -8.13 -2.13
C LEU A 92 -23.06 -8.85 -3.06
N LEU A 93 -24.12 -8.15 -3.44
CA LEU A 93 -25.10 -8.66 -4.40
C LEU A 93 -24.54 -8.55 -5.80
N SER A 94 -24.50 -9.66 -6.52
CA SER A 94 -24.20 -9.65 -7.95
C SER A 94 -25.31 -8.95 -8.73
N GLY A 95 -24.92 -8.40 -9.88
CA GLY A 95 -25.84 -7.84 -10.84
C GLY A 95 -25.39 -8.14 -12.27
N ALA A 96 -26.22 -7.77 -13.23
CA ALA A 96 -25.92 -7.93 -14.64
C ALA A 96 -24.58 -7.27 -15.02
N GLY A 97 -23.89 -7.87 -15.98
CA GLY A 97 -22.59 -7.37 -16.45
C GLY A 97 -21.43 -7.55 -15.46
N GLY A 98 -21.59 -8.37 -14.42
CA GLY A 98 -20.54 -8.65 -13.44
C GLY A 98 -20.30 -7.50 -12.45
N THR A 99 -21.31 -6.64 -12.26
CA THR A 99 -21.29 -5.58 -11.26
C THR A 99 -21.71 -6.11 -9.89
N PHE A 100 -21.28 -5.44 -8.82
CA PHE A 100 -21.65 -5.81 -7.45
C PHE A 100 -22.12 -4.59 -6.66
N THR A 101 -23.16 -4.78 -5.85
CA THR A 101 -23.69 -3.77 -4.92
C THR A 101 -23.50 -4.22 -3.48
N LEU A 102 -22.97 -3.34 -2.63
CA LEU A 102 -22.83 -3.64 -1.21
C LEU A 102 -24.12 -3.35 -0.45
N VAL A 103 -24.64 -4.37 0.23
CA VAL A 103 -25.74 -4.27 1.20
C VAL A 103 -25.18 -4.41 2.60
N SER A 104 -25.11 -3.29 3.33
CA SER A 104 -24.71 -3.27 4.74
C SER A 104 -25.86 -3.76 5.62
N LYS A 105 -25.56 -4.62 6.61
CA LYS A 105 -26.56 -5.14 7.58
C LYS A 105 -27.80 -5.76 6.90
N PRO A 106 -27.61 -6.76 6.01
CA PRO A 106 -28.74 -7.45 5.37
C PRO A 106 -29.65 -8.11 6.40
N GLY A 107 -30.90 -8.35 6.02
CA GLY A 107 -31.92 -8.96 6.88
C GLY A 107 -31.57 -10.38 7.34
N ALA A 108 -32.28 -10.85 8.37
CA ALA A 108 -32.10 -12.20 8.92
C ALA A 108 -32.48 -13.30 7.90
N ASP A 109 -33.44 -13.01 7.03
CA ASP A 109 -33.86 -13.84 5.89
C ASP A 109 -32.72 -14.07 4.90
N ILE A 110 -31.95 -13.03 4.57
CA ILE A 110 -30.78 -13.13 3.70
C ILE A 110 -29.67 -13.87 4.44
N THR A 111 -29.27 -13.41 5.63
CA THR A 111 -28.09 -13.94 6.34
C THR A 111 -28.26 -15.38 6.82
N GLY A 112 -29.49 -15.79 7.15
CA GLY A 112 -29.85 -17.13 7.62
C GLY A 112 -30.25 -18.10 6.50
N SER A 113 -30.22 -17.68 5.23
CA SER A 113 -30.60 -18.54 4.11
C SER A 113 -29.74 -19.82 4.03
N GLY A 114 -30.37 -20.95 3.74
CA GLY A 114 -29.71 -22.24 3.60
C GLY A 114 -28.90 -22.41 2.30
N ILE A 115 -28.96 -21.43 1.39
CA ILE A 115 -28.24 -21.47 0.10
C ILE A 115 -26.74 -21.22 0.25
N TRP A 116 -26.32 -20.62 1.37
CA TRP A 116 -24.94 -20.20 1.55
C TRP A 116 -24.03 -21.40 1.71
N GLN A 117 -23.03 -21.46 0.84
CA GLN A 117 -21.97 -22.47 0.87
C GLN A 117 -20.64 -21.81 1.20
N ALA A 118 -19.65 -22.62 1.60
CA ALA A 118 -18.28 -22.15 1.82
C ALA A 118 -17.81 -21.35 0.60
N GLY A 119 -17.45 -20.08 0.82
CA GLY A 119 -17.15 -19.15 -0.26
C GLY A 119 -15.83 -19.48 -0.94
N THR A 120 -15.69 -19.03 -2.18
CA THR A 120 -14.44 -19.14 -2.95
C THR A 120 -13.51 -17.96 -2.71
N HIS A 121 -13.59 -17.35 -1.52
CA HIS A 121 -12.90 -16.11 -1.21
C HIS A 121 -12.33 -16.19 0.20
N ARG A 122 -11.25 -15.44 0.42
CA ARG A 122 -10.67 -15.22 1.74
C ARG A 122 -10.53 -13.74 2.04
N VAL A 123 -10.39 -13.42 3.32
CA VAL A 123 -10.25 -12.05 3.79
C VAL A 123 -8.79 -11.73 4.06
N VAL A 124 -8.34 -10.57 3.59
CA VAL A 124 -7.05 -9.94 3.92
C VAL A 124 -7.36 -8.55 4.49
N TYR A 125 -6.68 -8.17 5.57
CA TYR A 125 -6.96 -6.94 6.30
C TYR A 125 -5.89 -5.87 6.02
N GLY A 126 -6.30 -4.60 5.96
CA GLY A 126 -5.41 -3.43 5.81
C GLY A 126 -6.11 -2.14 6.21
N ASP A 127 -5.52 -0.99 5.93
CA ASP A 127 -6.14 0.35 6.07
C ASP A 127 -5.87 1.16 4.80
N VAL A 128 -6.61 0.87 3.73
CA VAL A 128 -6.38 1.49 2.42
C VAL A 128 -6.75 2.99 2.40
N LEU A 129 -7.43 3.49 3.43
CA LEU A 129 -7.84 4.89 3.54
C LEU A 129 -6.96 5.71 4.49
N GLY A 130 -6.12 5.07 5.30
CA GLY A 130 -5.27 5.74 6.29
C GLY A 130 -6.08 6.42 7.40
N THR A 131 -7.24 5.82 7.74
CA THR A 131 -8.20 6.39 8.70
C THR A 131 -8.20 5.65 10.04
N GLY A 132 -7.45 4.55 10.14
CA GLY A 132 -7.44 3.66 11.29
C GLY A 132 -8.67 2.76 11.41
N ALA A 133 -9.74 2.94 10.62
CA ALA A 133 -10.94 2.10 10.67
C ALA A 133 -10.74 0.71 10.02
N GLY A 134 -9.83 0.64 9.06
CA GLY A 134 -9.46 -0.57 8.35
C GLY A 134 -10.33 -0.89 7.13
N ALA A 135 -9.85 -1.87 6.37
CA ALA A 135 -10.41 -2.35 5.12
C ALA A 135 -10.21 -3.86 4.98
N LEU A 136 -11.05 -4.45 4.15
CA LEU A 136 -11.05 -5.85 3.74
C LEU A 136 -10.71 -5.92 2.26
N LEU A 137 -9.68 -6.68 1.92
CA LEU A 137 -9.59 -7.30 0.60
C LEU A 137 -10.27 -8.67 0.69
N ILE A 138 -11.41 -8.80 0.01
CA ILE A 138 -12.10 -10.07 -0.22
C ILE A 138 -11.48 -10.66 -1.48
N LYS A 139 -10.43 -11.46 -1.31
CA LYS A 139 -9.63 -12.03 -2.39
C LYS A 139 -10.31 -13.30 -2.91
N ALA A 140 -10.51 -13.40 -4.21
CA ALA A 140 -10.93 -14.63 -4.88
C ALA A 140 -9.86 -15.73 -4.76
N GLU A 141 -10.30 -16.97 -4.66
CA GLU A 141 -9.47 -18.19 -4.64
C GLU A 141 -9.65 -19.02 -5.92
N ASN A 142 -10.38 -18.50 -6.91
CA ASN A 142 -10.47 -19.06 -8.25
C ASN A 142 -10.31 -17.97 -9.31
N SER A 143 -9.79 -18.34 -10.47
CA SER A 143 -9.41 -17.40 -11.54
C SER A 143 -10.59 -16.74 -12.25
N SER A 144 -11.82 -17.24 -12.06
CA SER A 144 -13.06 -16.74 -12.66
C SER A 144 -13.74 -15.65 -11.83
N ALA A 145 -13.46 -15.56 -10.53
CA ALA A 145 -14.13 -14.64 -9.63
C ALA A 145 -13.37 -13.30 -9.49
N SER A 146 -14.13 -12.23 -9.27
CA SER A 146 -13.57 -10.93 -8.91
C SER A 146 -13.15 -10.90 -7.44
N SER A 147 -12.16 -10.07 -7.13
CA SER A 147 -11.82 -9.70 -5.74
C SER A 147 -12.36 -8.31 -5.42
N PHE A 148 -12.49 -7.95 -4.15
CA PHE A 148 -13.15 -6.70 -3.75
C PHE A 148 -12.40 -6.01 -2.63
N VAL A 149 -12.40 -4.67 -2.64
CA VAL A 149 -11.91 -3.83 -1.55
C VAL A 149 -13.12 -3.19 -0.89
N VAL A 150 -13.35 -3.50 0.37
CA VAL A 150 -14.41 -2.92 1.20
C VAL A 150 -13.77 -2.21 2.37
N ALA A 151 -14.10 -0.94 2.60
CA ALA A 151 -13.55 -0.16 3.69
C ALA A 151 -14.65 0.35 4.63
N MET A 152 -14.28 0.57 5.89
CA MET A 152 -15.15 1.20 6.87
C MET A 152 -14.84 2.69 6.96
N ALA A 153 -15.87 3.54 6.93
CA ALA A 153 -15.73 4.94 7.24
C ALA A 153 -15.50 5.15 8.75
N ALA A 154 -14.44 5.86 9.12
CA ALA A 154 -14.02 6.00 10.52
C ALA A 154 -15.00 6.80 11.39
N ASP A 155 -15.79 7.68 10.80
CA ASP A 155 -16.75 8.55 11.48
C ASP A 155 -18.08 7.86 11.76
N THR A 156 -18.57 7.05 10.82
CA THR A 156 -19.92 6.47 10.84
C THR A 156 -19.92 4.96 11.08
N GLY A 157 -18.78 4.29 10.91
CA GLY A 157 -18.68 2.84 10.88
C GLY A 157 -19.36 2.21 9.65
N ALA A 158 -19.78 3.01 8.67
CA ALA A 158 -20.46 2.53 7.47
C ALA A 158 -19.48 1.82 6.53
N LEU A 159 -19.88 0.67 6.00
CA LEU A 159 -19.09 -0.06 5.00
C LEU A 159 -19.35 0.50 3.59
N ARG A 160 -18.28 0.56 2.79
CA ARG A 160 -18.32 1.01 1.40
C ARG A 160 -17.54 0.05 0.53
N LEU A 161 -18.11 -0.35 -0.60
CA LEU A 161 -17.36 -1.00 -1.67
C LEU A 161 -16.51 0.07 -2.35
N ILE A 162 -15.18 -0.03 -2.19
CA ILE A 162 -14.21 0.91 -2.76
C ILE A 162 -13.90 0.51 -4.19
N GLN A 163 -13.65 -0.78 -4.42
CA GLN A 163 -13.19 -1.25 -5.73
C GLN A 163 -13.52 -2.72 -5.96
N GLN A 164 -13.88 -3.04 -7.20
CA GLN A 164 -13.85 -4.40 -7.74
C GLN A 164 -12.55 -4.61 -8.53
N LEU A 165 -11.80 -5.63 -8.14
CA LEU A 165 -10.49 -5.98 -8.68
C LEU A 165 -10.64 -7.16 -9.64
N SER A 166 -10.20 -6.96 -10.87
CA SER A 166 -10.17 -7.96 -11.93
C SER A 166 -8.91 -7.78 -12.79
N VAL A 167 -8.66 -8.73 -13.69
CA VAL A 167 -7.57 -8.60 -14.68
C VAL A 167 -7.73 -7.30 -15.49
N ALA A 168 -8.96 -6.91 -15.81
CA ALA A 168 -9.23 -5.69 -16.57
C ALA A 168 -8.89 -4.42 -15.77
N THR A 169 -9.07 -4.41 -14.45
CA THR A 169 -8.85 -3.20 -13.63
C THR A 169 -7.43 -3.08 -13.10
N ILE A 170 -6.78 -4.19 -12.75
CA ILE A 170 -5.42 -4.19 -12.16
C ILE A 170 -4.37 -4.99 -12.92
N GLY A 171 -4.71 -5.57 -14.08
CA GLY A 171 -3.77 -6.33 -14.92
C GLY A 171 -3.31 -7.67 -14.33
N ILE A 172 -3.85 -8.09 -13.19
CA ILE A 172 -3.42 -9.30 -12.46
C ILE A 172 -4.64 -10.08 -12.01
N ASN A 173 -4.60 -11.41 -12.20
CA ASN A 173 -5.63 -12.31 -11.68
C ASN A 173 -5.31 -12.71 -10.23
N LEU A 174 -5.98 -12.07 -9.27
CA LEU A 174 -5.77 -12.39 -7.85
C LEU A 174 -6.27 -13.78 -7.44
N GLY A 175 -7.17 -14.38 -8.23
CA GLY A 175 -7.71 -15.71 -7.99
C GLY A 175 -6.95 -16.84 -8.67
N ALA A 176 -5.88 -16.53 -9.41
CA ALA A 176 -5.03 -17.56 -10.01
C ALA A 176 -4.27 -18.36 -8.95
N GLU A 177 -4.03 -19.65 -9.24
CA GLU A 177 -3.24 -20.53 -8.39
C GLU A 177 -1.84 -19.95 -8.13
N GLY A 178 -1.33 -20.17 -6.91
CA GLY A 178 -0.04 -19.63 -6.49
C GLY A 178 -0.01 -18.12 -6.27
N THR A 179 -1.13 -17.41 -6.48
CA THR A 179 -1.22 -15.95 -6.25
C THR A 179 -1.59 -15.63 -4.80
N SER A 180 -0.72 -14.89 -4.12
CA SER A 180 -0.95 -14.32 -2.80
C SER A 180 -1.09 -12.80 -2.87
N ALA A 181 -1.87 -12.25 -1.95
CA ALA A 181 -2.07 -10.81 -1.80
C ALA A 181 -1.94 -10.42 -0.34
N GLU A 182 -1.26 -9.31 -0.08
CA GLU A 182 -1.06 -8.70 1.23
C GLU A 182 -1.44 -7.21 1.12
N LEU A 183 -2.11 -6.68 2.15
CA LEU A 183 -2.30 -5.25 2.32
C LEU A 183 -1.26 -4.74 3.32
N LYS A 184 -0.36 -3.88 2.86
CA LYS A 184 0.74 -3.35 3.68
C LYS A 184 1.11 -1.95 3.22
N ASP A 185 1.30 -1.02 4.14
CA ASP A 185 1.83 0.30 3.83
C ASP A 185 3.29 0.15 3.37
N THR A 186 3.54 0.37 2.08
CA THR A 186 4.87 0.22 1.47
C THR A 186 5.55 1.54 1.18
N ASN A 187 4.80 2.65 1.16
CA ASN A 187 5.31 3.98 0.86
C ASN A 187 5.38 4.92 2.07
N GLY A 188 4.87 4.48 3.23
CA GLY A 188 4.86 5.23 4.49
C GLY A 188 3.85 6.37 4.54
N ASP A 189 2.82 6.35 3.69
CA ASP A 189 1.81 7.41 3.64
C ASP A 189 0.64 7.21 4.61
N GLY A 190 0.68 6.12 5.39
CA GLY A 190 -0.34 5.73 6.36
C GLY A 190 -1.47 4.89 5.77
N ARG A 191 -1.52 4.72 4.44
CA ARG A 191 -2.46 3.80 3.76
C ARG A 191 -1.76 2.49 3.44
N THR A 192 -2.51 1.39 3.47
CA THR A 192 -1.97 0.10 3.02
C THR A 192 -2.08 -0.07 1.52
N ASP A 193 -0.99 -0.50 0.90
CA ASP A 193 -0.88 -0.83 -0.51
C ASP A 193 -1.15 -2.31 -0.78
N LEU A 194 -1.51 -2.65 -2.02
CA LEU A 194 -1.74 -4.03 -2.44
C LEU A 194 -0.46 -4.65 -3.00
N ARG A 195 0.15 -5.55 -2.24
CA ARG A 195 1.29 -6.37 -2.67
C ARG A 195 0.79 -7.70 -3.20
N VAL A 196 1.14 -8.03 -4.44
CA VAL A 196 0.74 -9.29 -5.08
C VAL A 196 1.98 -10.10 -5.40
N SER A 197 2.00 -11.36 -4.98
CA SER A 197 3.05 -12.32 -5.31
C SER A 197 2.48 -13.53 -6.05
N VAL A 198 3.25 -14.10 -6.97
CA VAL A 198 2.91 -15.34 -7.69
C VAL A 198 4.03 -16.33 -7.43
N ASN A 199 3.71 -17.51 -6.89
CA ASN A 199 4.70 -18.53 -6.50
C ASN A 199 5.81 -17.94 -5.62
N ASN A 200 5.42 -17.18 -4.59
CA ASN A 200 6.30 -16.46 -3.66
C ASN A 200 7.21 -15.40 -4.29
N ARG A 201 7.00 -15.02 -5.56
CA ARG A 201 7.72 -13.93 -6.22
C ARG A 201 6.84 -12.69 -6.33
N LEU A 202 7.33 -11.55 -5.85
CA LEU A 202 6.60 -10.27 -5.93
C LEU A 202 6.32 -9.91 -7.39
N LYS A 203 5.05 -9.86 -7.76
CA LYS A 203 4.61 -9.53 -9.12
C LYS A 203 4.31 -8.04 -9.26
N ALA A 204 3.64 -7.46 -8.26
CA ALA A 204 3.27 -6.06 -8.27
C ALA A 204 3.10 -5.50 -6.86
N VAL A 205 3.25 -4.18 -6.77
CA VAL A 205 2.80 -3.36 -5.65
C VAL A 205 1.93 -2.27 -6.27
N LEU A 206 0.66 -2.22 -5.87
CA LEU A 206 -0.29 -1.20 -6.30
C LEU A 206 -0.56 -0.27 -5.14
N VAL A 207 -0.16 0.98 -5.28
CA VAL A 207 -0.32 2.00 -4.23
C VAL A 207 -1.78 2.41 -4.12
N ALA A 208 -2.30 2.49 -2.90
CA ALA A 208 -3.65 3.02 -2.66
C ALA A 208 -3.66 4.54 -2.89
N ASP A 209 -4.60 5.04 -3.69
CA ASP A 209 -4.84 6.48 -3.79
C ASP A 209 -5.59 7.03 -2.56
N ALA A 210 -5.88 8.33 -2.54
CA ALA A 210 -6.60 8.96 -1.43
C ALA A 210 -8.03 8.40 -1.22
N GLY A 211 -8.60 7.73 -2.23
CA GLY A 211 -9.87 7.02 -2.14
C GLY A 211 -9.73 5.55 -1.77
N GLY A 212 -8.52 5.06 -1.51
CA GLY A 212 -8.22 3.64 -1.25
C GLY A 212 -8.31 2.75 -2.49
N VAL A 213 -8.32 3.36 -3.69
CA VAL A 213 -8.40 2.63 -4.96
C VAL A 213 -6.99 2.26 -5.40
N PHE A 214 -6.80 1.01 -5.79
CA PHE A 214 -5.58 0.52 -6.41
C PHE A 214 -5.63 0.74 -7.91
N ARG A 215 -4.59 1.38 -8.47
CA ARG A 215 -4.46 1.56 -9.91
C ARG A 215 -3.17 0.93 -10.40
N VAL A 216 -3.20 0.34 -11.59
CA VAL A 216 -1.98 0.16 -12.34
C VAL A 216 -1.55 1.55 -12.77
N ASP A 217 -0.55 2.09 -12.11
CA ASP A 217 0.07 3.30 -12.63
C ASP A 217 0.65 2.93 -14.00
N GLN A 218 0.08 3.49 -15.08
CA GLN A 218 0.59 3.25 -16.43
C GLN A 218 1.97 3.89 -16.64
N GLY A 219 2.41 4.71 -15.69
CA GLY A 219 3.82 4.99 -15.46
C GLY A 219 4.44 3.82 -14.71
N ALA A 220 5.30 3.07 -15.40
CA ALA A 220 5.98 1.87 -14.90
C ALA A 220 6.15 1.86 -13.36
N THR A 221 5.37 1.03 -12.67
CA THR A 221 5.47 0.86 -11.22
C THR A 221 6.89 0.43 -10.87
N VAL A 222 7.36 0.70 -9.65
CA VAL A 222 8.70 0.27 -9.21
C VAL A 222 8.91 -1.22 -9.49
N ALA A 223 7.89 -2.04 -9.24
CA ALA A 223 7.90 -3.46 -9.55
C ALA A 223 7.91 -3.77 -11.06
N ALA A 224 7.11 -3.08 -11.88
CA ALA A 224 7.13 -3.27 -13.34
C ALA A 224 8.49 -2.86 -13.93
N THR A 225 9.07 -1.80 -13.39
CA THR A 225 10.34 -1.26 -13.85
C THR A 225 11.52 -2.08 -13.37
N TRP A 226 11.44 -2.58 -12.14
CA TRP A 226 12.38 -3.54 -11.60
C TRP A 226 12.32 -4.86 -12.36
N ASN A 227 11.13 -5.39 -12.65
CA ASN A 227 10.96 -6.60 -13.45
C ASN A 227 11.46 -6.42 -14.89
N ALA A 228 11.26 -5.24 -15.49
CA ALA A 228 11.80 -4.94 -16.81
C ALA A 228 13.34 -4.81 -16.79
N MET A 229 13.92 -4.27 -15.71
CA MET A 229 15.36 -4.26 -15.49
C MET A 229 15.91 -5.69 -15.34
N LEU A 230 15.28 -6.52 -14.52
CA LEU A 230 15.67 -7.92 -14.34
C LEU A 230 15.54 -8.71 -15.64
N THR A 231 14.46 -8.53 -16.40
CA THR A 231 14.26 -9.16 -17.71
C THR A 231 15.37 -8.78 -18.71
N ALA A 232 15.79 -7.51 -18.71
CA ALA A 232 16.89 -7.06 -19.55
C ALA A 232 18.24 -7.66 -19.10
N LEU A 233 18.46 -7.83 -17.78
CA LEU A 233 19.63 -8.52 -17.24
C LEU A 233 19.64 -10.02 -17.60
N ASP A 234 18.49 -10.70 -17.52
CA ASP A 234 18.33 -12.11 -17.90
C ASP A 234 18.63 -12.33 -19.40
N ALA A 235 18.24 -11.36 -20.25
CA ALA A 235 18.51 -11.38 -21.68
C ALA A 235 19.96 -10.96 -22.06
N GLY A 236 20.79 -10.59 -21.09
CA GLY A 236 22.14 -10.06 -21.34
C GLY A 236 22.17 -8.65 -21.96
N ASP A 237 21.01 -7.98 -22.07
CA ASP A 237 20.88 -6.63 -22.62
C ASP A 237 21.21 -5.57 -21.54
N LYS A 238 22.50 -5.42 -21.30
CA LYS A 238 23.05 -4.46 -20.33
C LYS A 238 22.63 -3.02 -20.63
N ALA A 239 22.49 -2.65 -21.91
CA ALA A 239 22.14 -1.28 -22.29
C ALA A 239 20.70 -0.94 -21.90
N THR A 240 19.76 -1.87 -22.08
CA THR A 240 18.38 -1.70 -21.64
C THR A 240 18.25 -1.76 -20.12
N ALA A 241 18.96 -2.66 -19.44
CA ALA A 241 19.00 -2.70 -17.97
C ALA A 241 19.49 -1.37 -17.37
N LEU A 242 20.57 -0.80 -17.93
CA LEU A 242 21.14 0.49 -17.50
C LEU A 242 20.18 1.67 -17.67
N ARG A 243 19.23 1.62 -18.62
CA ARG A 243 18.22 2.69 -18.78
C ARG A 243 17.27 2.79 -17.60
N TYR A 244 17.08 1.71 -16.84
CA TYR A 244 16.24 1.71 -15.64
C TYR A 244 16.97 2.22 -14.39
N ILE A 245 18.25 2.58 -14.50
CA ILE A 245 19.07 3.15 -13.43
C ILE A 245 19.80 4.43 -13.85
N SER A 246 19.57 4.93 -15.08
CA SER A 246 20.19 6.15 -15.60
C SER A 246 19.42 7.42 -15.21
N SER A 247 20.13 8.54 -15.14
CA SER A 247 19.61 9.83 -14.65
C SER A 247 18.46 10.42 -15.47
N GLY A 248 18.28 10.03 -16.74
CA GLY A 248 17.11 10.42 -17.54
C GLY A 248 15.81 9.74 -17.10
N SER A 249 15.92 8.65 -16.35
CA SER A 249 14.80 7.92 -15.76
C SER A 249 14.57 8.29 -14.29
N ASN A 250 15.44 9.14 -13.69
CA ASN A 250 15.36 9.56 -12.29
C ASN A 250 14.02 10.17 -11.90
N GLU A 251 13.32 10.90 -12.77
CA GLU A 251 12.00 11.46 -12.40
C GLU A 251 10.95 10.36 -12.15
N LYS A 252 11.07 9.21 -12.85
CA LYS A 252 10.19 8.05 -12.63
C LYS A 252 10.53 7.26 -11.37
N TYR A 253 11.79 7.28 -10.93
CA TYR A 253 12.24 6.58 -9.71
C TYR A 253 12.42 7.46 -8.49
N ALA A 254 12.43 8.78 -8.62
CA ALA A 254 12.59 9.70 -7.49
C ALA A 254 11.48 9.47 -6.44
N ARG A 255 10.30 9.04 -6.89
CA ARG A 255 9.20 8.61 -6.03
C ARG A 255 9.53 7.28 -5.31
N ALA A 256 9.97 6.27 -6.06
CA ALA A 256 10.41 4.96 -5.55
C ALA A 256 11.56 5.03 -4.52
N PHE A 257 12.54 5.91 -4.76
CA PHE A 257 13.65 6.15 -3.84
C PHE A 257 13.23 7.02 -2.64
N GLY A 258 12.19 7.84 -2.79
CA GLY A 258 11.53 8.53 -1.68
C GLY A 258 10.79 7.59 -0.73
N GLU A 259 10.28 6.46 -1.24
CA GLU A 259 9.54 5.41 -0.53
C GLU A 259 10.45 4.50 0.34
N MET A 260 11.76 4.50 0.11
CA MET A 260 12.75 3.79 0.95
C MET A 260 13.10 4.55 2.24
N GLY A 261 12.43 5.67 2.54
CA GLY A 261 12.63 6.50 3.73
C GLY A 261 13.71 7.58 3.57
N GLU A 262 13.88 8.45 4.58
CA GLU A 262 14.86 9.56 4.57
C GLU A 262 16.32 9.11 4.32
N THR A 263 16.60 7.82 4.45
CA THR A 263 17.93 7.23 4.33
C THR A 263 18.44 7.12 2.89
N ALA A 264 17.57 7.20 1.87
CA ALA A 264 17.93 7.06 0.45
C ALA A 264 17.95 8.38 -0.35
N ARG A 265 17.74 9.53 0.30
CA ARG A 265 17.32 10.78 -0.39
C ARG A 265 18.39 11.56 -1.14
N THR A 266 19.63 11.06 -1.29
CA THR A 266 20.60 11.75 -2.15
C THR A 266 21.58 10.78 -2.77
N ILE A 267 21.25 10.30 -3.98
CA ILE A 267 22.24 9.85 -4.95
C ILE A 267 22.84 11.14 -5.53
N SER A 268 24.09 11.48 -5.16
CA SER A 268 24.77 12.66 -5.70
C SER A 268 24.78 12.61 -7.22
N GLY A 269 24.41 13.73 -7.85
CA GLY A 269 23.98 13.85 -9.25
C GLY A 269 25.04 13.62 -10.33
N THR A 270 25.95 12.67 -10.17
CA THR A 270 26.89 12.25 -11.20
C THR A 270 27.04 10.72 -11.20
N LEU A 271 26.90 10.11 -12.38
CA LEU A 271 27.04 8.68 -12.69
C LEU A 271 28.42 8.06 -12.30
N SER A 272 29.34 8.84 -11.72
CA SER A 272 30.62 8.37 -11.18
C SER A 272 30.50 7.54 -9.90
N ASP A 273 29.33 7.54 -9.25
CA ASP A 273 29.16 7.07 -7.87
C ASP A 273 28.37 5.76 -7.74
N PHE A 274 27.88 5.21 -8.86
CA PHE A 274 27.34 3.85 -8.96
C PHE A 274 28.30 3.04 -9.83
N ALA A 275 28.97 2.06 -9.23
CA ALA A 275 29.82 1.14 -9.96
C ALA A 275 29.21 -0.27 -9.86
N ILE A 276 29.07 -0.92 -11.02
CA ILE A 276 28.90 -2.37 -11.08
C ILE A 276 30.32 -2.91 -11.03
N PHE A 277 30.70 -3.49 -9.89
CA PHE A 277 32.09 -3.91 -9.66
C PHE A 277 32.39 -5.24 -10.32
N GLU A 278 31.39 -6.14 -10.36
CA GLU A 278 31.60 -7.48 -10.85
C GLU A 278 30.29 -8.09 -11.37
N LEU A 279 30.33 -8.61 -12.59
CA LEU A 279 29.28 -9.44 -13.19
C LEU A 279 29.88 -10.81 -13.48
N ARG A 280 29.41 -11.81 -12.76
CA ARG A 280 29.68 -13.24 -13.01
C ARG A 280 28.41 -13.89 -13.55
N PRO A 281 28.49 -15.06 -14.20
CA PRO A 281 27.31 -15.74 -14.75
C PRO A 281 26.16 -15.97 -13.77
N ARG A 282 26.44 -15.97 -12.45
CA ARG A 282 25.41 -16.15 -11.42
C ARG A 282 25.43 -15.15 -10.27
N TYR A 283 26.14 -14.05 -10.42
CA TYR A 283 26.36 -13.11 -9.33
C TYR A 283 26.63 -11.70 -9.88
N ALA A 284 26.02 -10.68 -9.29
CA ALA A 284 26.35 -9.29 -9.58
C ALA A 284 26.51 -8.53 -8.27
N LEU A 285 27.51 -7.66 -8.18
CA LEU A 285 27.69 -6.76 -7.06
C LEU A 285 27.60 -5.32 -7.56
N ALA A 286 26.58 -4.61 -7.12
CA ALA A 286 26.52 -3.16 -7.27
C ALA A 286 26.94 -2.51 -5.95
N SER A 287 27.36 -1.25 -5.99
CA SER A 287 27.33 -0.45 -4.77
C SER A 287 26.59 0.85 -4.99
N VAL A 288 25.85 1.23 -3.96
CA VAL A 288 25.13 2.48 -3.90
C VAL A 288 25.86 3.36 -2.89
N ARG A 289 26.35 4.51 -3.35
CA ARG A 289 26.84 5.55 -2.46
C ARG A 289 25.65 6.30 -1.86
N MET A 290 25.54 6.25 -0.53
CA MET A 290 24.50 6.90 0.27
C MET A 290 25.11 7.98 1.17
N ASN A 291 24.39 9.08 1.42
CA ASN A 291 24.82 10.11 2.37
C ASN A 291 24.01 9.97 3.67
N TYR A 292 24.67 9.65 4.79
CA TYR A 292 24.06 9.43 6.10
C TYR A 292 24.69 10.33 7.16
N LYS A 293 23.91 11.27 7.74
CA LYS A 293 24.37 12.23 8.77
C LYS A 293 25.68 12.94 8.37
N SER A 294 25.74 13.44 7.14
CA SER A 294 26.92 14.09 6.55
C SER A 294 28.13 13.16 6.35
N LYS A 295 27.95 11.84 6.43
CA LYS A 295 28.95 10.84 6.07
C LYS A 295 28.53 10.11 4.80
N ILE A 296 29.47 9.98 3.88
CA ILE A 296 29.30 9.14 2.70
C ILE A 296 29.52 7.68 3.13
N THR A 297 28.49 6.85 2.96
CA THR A 297 28.51 5.41 3.18
C THR A 297 28.30 4.69 1.85
N VAL A 298 29.06 3.64 1.59
CA VAL A 298 28.87 2.81 0.39
C VAL A 298 28.19 1.53 0.84
N ARG A 299 27.04 1.22 0.26
CA ARG A 299 26.33 -0.03 0.51
C ARG A 299 26.46 -0.96 -0.69
N PRO A 300 27.05 -2.15 -0.51
CA PRO A 300 26.98 -3.18 -1.54
C PRO A 300 25.54 -3.66 -1.65
N VAL A 301 25.07 -3.83 -2.89
CA VAL A 301 23.85 -4.56 -3.20
C VAL A 301 24.26 -5.80 -3.95
N THR A 302 24.03 -6.94 -3.33
CA THR A 302 24.43 -8.23 -3.89
C THR A 302 23.25 -8.84 -4.63
N PHE A 303 23.52 -9.32 -5.85
CA PHE A 303 22.56 -10.01 -6.69
C PHE A 303 23.03 -11.44 -6.97
N LEU A 304 22.11 -12.39 -6.94
CA LEU A 304 22.35 -13.80 -7.27
C LEU A 304 21.44 -14.23 -8.42
N TYR A 305 21.97 -15.08 -9.31
CA TYR A 305 21.20 -15.72 -10.36
C TYR A 305 20.80 -17.15 -9.93
N VAL A 306 19.55 -17.32 -9.55
CA VAL A 306 18.99 -18.56 -9.03
C VAL A 306 17.76 -18.92 -9.87
N ASP A 307 17.67 -20.17 -10.31
CA ASP A 307 16.57 -20.67 -11.14
C ASP A 307 16.25 -19.78 -12.35
N GLU A 308 17.30 -19.43 -13.10
CA GLU A 308 17.23 -18.62 -14.33
C GLU A 308 16.75 -17.17 -14.13
N GLN A 309 16.81 -16.63 -12.90
CA GLN A 309 16.43 -15.25 -12.60
C GLN A 309 17.41 -14.55 -11.67
N TRP A 310 17.63 -13.26 -11.89
CA TRP A 310 18.38 -12.39 -10.97
C TRP A 310 17.56 -11.98 -9.74
N MET A 311 18.12 -12.12 -8.54
CA MET A 311 17.51 -11.79 -7.25
C MET A 311 18.42 -10.89 -6.41
N VAL A 312 17.86 -10.00 -5.60
CA VAL A 312 18.63 -9.29 -4.55
C VAL A 312 18.85 -10.24 -3.39
N HIS A 313 20.10 -10.51 -3.06
CA HIS A 313 20.48 -11.32 -1.91
C HIS A 313 20.57 -10.48 -0.64
N GLU A 314 21.15 -9.28 -0.72
CA GLU A 314 21.46 -8.46 0.46
C GLU A 314 21.53 -6.96 0.10
N PHE A 315 21.12 -6.09 1.05
CA PHE A 315 21.10 -4.63 0.96
C PHE A 315 21.59 -3.99 2.27
#